data_AF-A0A925VHA2-F1
#
_entry.id   AF-A0A925VHA2-F1
#
_cell.length_a   1.000
_cell.length_b   1.000
_cell.length_c   1.000
_cell.angle_alpha   90.00
_cell.angle_beta   90.00
_cell.angle_gamma   90.00
#
_symmetry.space_group_name_H-M   'P 1'
#
loop_
_entity.id
_entity.type
_entity.pdbx_description
1 polymer ?
#
loop_
_entity_poly.entity_id
_entity_poly.type
_entity_poly.pdbx_seq_one_letter_code
_entity_poly.pdbx_strand_id
1 'polypeptide(L)'
;LLTTPPPPPAPGSNTTICVVATDAALDKAGCRKLAQMAHDGLARTIWPVHTPFDGDTVFAVATGARPASSLLILGHAAATVLAEAVERSVIGR
;
A
#
# COMPACT_ATOMS: atom_id res chain seq x y z
N LEU A 1 4.99 21.63 -30.77
CA LEU A 1 4.89 20.17 -30.57
C LEU A 1 3.77 19.91 -29.54
N LEU A 2 2.51 20.14 -29.93
CA LEU A 2 1.34 19.83 -29.10
C LEU A 2 0.64 18.66 -29.77
N THR A 3 1.09 17.45 -29.46
CA THR A 3 0.28 16.25 -29.71
C THR A 3 -0.90 16.30 -28.74
N THR A 4 -2.11 16.08 -29.21
CA THR A 4 -3.26 15.85 -28.33
C THR A 4 -2.91 14.76 -27.31
N PRO A 5 -3.10 14.99 -25.99
CA PRO A 5 -2.82 13.97 -25.01
C PRO A 5 -3.69 12.73 -25.29
N PRO A 6 -3.19 11.53 -24.99
CA PRO A 6 -4.00 10.32 -25.11
C PRO A 6 -5.26 10.44 -24.23
N PRO A 7 -6.37 9.78 -24.62
CA PRO A 7 -7.57 9.75 -23.79
C PRO A 7 -7.24 9.18 -22.40
N PRO A 8 -7.92 9.64 -21.35
CA PRO A 8 -7.70 9.10 -20.01
C PRO A 8 -8.04 7.59 -19.97
N PRO A 9 -7.39 6.83 -19.07
CA PRO A 9 -7.73 5.42 -18.86
C PRO A 9 -9.22 5.26 -18.47
N ALA A 10 -9.80 4.10 -18.76
CA ALA A 10 -11.12 3.78 -18.24
C ALA A 10 -11.08 3.68 -16.70
N PRO A 11 -12.13 4.12 -15.97
CA PRO A 11 -12.23 3.89 -14.53
C PRO A 11 -12.03 2.41 -14.17
N GLY A 12 -11.15 2.11 -13.21
CA GLY A 12 -10.85 0.75 -12.76
C GLY A 12 -9.96 -0.07 -13.70
N SER A 13 -9.32 0.56 -14.70
CA SER A 13 -8.38 -0.14 -15.59
C SER A 13 -7.05 -0.51 -14.93
N ASN A 14 -6.71 0.12 -13.82
CA ASN A 14 -5.54 -0.16 -12.99
C ASN A 14 -6.00 -0.37 -11.54
N THR A 15 -5.37 -1.28 -10.81
CA THR A 15 -5.72 -1.55 -9.39
C THR A 15 -4.58 -2.29 -8.70
N THR A 16 -4.16 -1.79 -7.54
CA THR A 16 -3.25 -2.51 -6.65
C THR A 16 -3.96 -2.93 -5.37
N ILE A 17 -4.02 -4.24 -5.11
CA ILE A 17 -4.59 -4.78 -3.86
C ILE A 17 -3.45 -5.37 -3.03
N CYS A 18 -3.28 -4.88 -1.80
CA CYS A 18 -2.19 -5.30 -0.92
C CYS A 18 -2.70 -5.74 0.45
N VAL A 19 -1.88 -6.55 1.11
CA VAL A 19 -2.05 -6.90 2.52
C VAL A 19 -0.73 -6.67 3.24
N VAL A 20 -0.76 -5.97 4.38
CA VAL A 20 0.34 -5.91 5.34
C VAL A 20 -0.03 -6.70 6.58
N ALA A 21 0.86 -7.56 7.05
CA ALA A 21 0.63 -8.39 8.22
C ALA A 21 1.68 -8.10 9.31
N THR A 22 1.22 -8.08 10.55
CA THR A 22 2.09 -8.01 11.73
C THR A 22 1.57 -8.96 12.80
N ASP A 23 2.44 -9.35 13.71
CA ASP A 23 2.07 -10.09 14.92
C ASP A 23 2.01 -9.20 16.17
N ALA A 24 2.37 -7.92 16.06
CA ALA A 24 2.15 -6.95 17.12
C ALA A 24 0.64 -6.79 17.38
N ALA A 25 0.24 -6.72 18.64
CA ALA A 25 -1.13 -6.47 19.02
C ALA A 25 -1.56 -5.07 18.56
N LEU A 26 -2.54 -5.03 17.66
CA LEU A 26 -3.22 -3.81 17.21
C LEU A 26 -4.72 -4.02 17.26
N ASP A 27 -5.44 -2.99 17.68
CA ASP A 27 -6.89 -2.94 17.57
C ASP A 27 -7.32 -2.57 16.14
N LYS A 28 -8.63 -2.52 15.89
CA LYS A 28 -9.18 -2.18 14.57
C LYS A 28 -8.72 -0.81 14.06
N ALA A 29 -8.59 0.17 14.96
CA ALA A 29 -8.12 1.51 14.62
C ALA A 29 -6.62 1.51 14.26
N GLY A 30 -5.80 0.78 15.02
CA GLY A 30 -4.39 0.55 14.75
C GLY A 30 -4.15 -0.12 13.41
N CYS A 31 -4.90 -1.18 13.10
CA CYS A 31 -4.85 -1.83 11.78
C CYS A 31 -5.27 -0.86 10.66
N ARG A 32 -6.36 -0.09 10.84
CA ARG A 32 -6.77 0.92 9.85
C ARG A 32 -5.67 1.95 9.61
N LYS A 33 -5.01 2.43 10.66
CA LYS A 33 -3.91 3.40 10.52
C LYS A 33 -2.68 2.77 9.87
N LEU A 34 -2.35 1.53 10.23
CA LEU A 34 -1.26 0.78 9.61
C LEU A 34 -1.48 0.62 8.10
N ALA A 35 -2.68 0.22 7.69
CA ALA A 35 -3.07 0.14 6.27
C ALA A 35 -2.91 1.49 5.56
N GLN A 36 -3.39 2.58 6.16
CA GLN A 36 -3.22 3.92 5.60
C GLN A 36 -1.76 4.30 5.41
N MET A 37 -0.89 4.01 6.39
CA MET A 37 0.55 4.31 6.28
C MET A 37 1.24 3.43 5.22
N ALA A 38 0.77 2.19 5.04
CA ALA A 38 1.33 1.29 4.04
C ALA A 38 1.10 1.78 2.59
N HIS A 39 0.08 2.61 2.32
CA HIS A 39 -0.09 3.28 1.03
C HIS A 39 1.12 4.16 0.64
N ASP A 40 1.93 4.61 1.60
CA ASP A 40 3.18 5.31 1.29
C ASP A 40 4.16 4.41 0.53
N GLY A 41 4.09 3.09 0.71
CA GLY A 41 4.86 2.12 -0.08
C GLY A 41 4.46 2.08 -1.56
N LEU A 42 3.14 2.17 -1.83
CA LEU A 42 2.62 2.28 -3.20
C LEU A 42 3.13 3.58 -3.84
N ALA A 43 3.03 4.71 -3.13
CA ALA A 43 3.48 6.01 -3.64
C ALA A 43 5.00 6.10 -3.88
N ARG A 44 5.81 5.26 -3.23
CA ARG A 44 7.26 5.18 -3.48
C ARG A 44 7.63 4.38 -4.73
N THR A 45 6.73 3.54 -5.23
CA THR A 45 7.05 2.52 -6.25
C THR A 45 6.17 2.58 -7.50
N ILE A 46 5.03 3.26 -7.42
CA ILE A 46 4.07 3.45 -8.52
C ILE A 46 3.88 4.95 -8.75
N TRP A 47 4.05 5.40 -9.99
CA TRP A 47 3.88 6.81 -10.35
C TRP A 47 3.23 7.00 -11.74
N PRO A 48 2.06 7.66 -11.84
CA PRO A 48 1.21 8.12 -10.73
C PRO A 48 0.50 6.94 -10.02
N VAL A 49 0.08 7.14 -8.78
CA VAL A 49 -0.74 6.21 -7.99
C VAL A 49 -1.92 6.94 -7.35
N HIS A 50 -2.94 6.23 -6.88
CA HIS A 50 -4.15 6.81 -6.28
C HIS A 50 -4.89 7.77 -7.22
N THR A 51 -4.81 7.56 -8.54
CA THR A 51 -5.58 8.34 -9.50
C THR A 51 -7.08 7.99 -9.37
N PRO A 52 -7.99 8.82 -9.91
CA PRO A 52 -9.41 8.48 -9.96
C PRO A 52 -9.73 7.20 -10.75
N PHE A 53 -8.76 6.64 -11.47
CA PHE A 53 -8.89 5.43 -12.27
C PHE A 53 -8.35 4.18 -11.55
N ASP A 54 -7.74 4.35 -10.36
CA ASP A 54 -7.12 3.28 -9.58
C ASP A 54 -8.05 2.76 -8.46
N GLY A 55 -8.10 1.43 -8.31
CA GLY A 55 -8.79 0.74 -7.21
C GLY A 55 -7.90 0.44 -6.00
N ASP A 56 -6.88 1.26 -5.74
CA ASP A 56 -5.83 0.93 -4.76
C ASP A 56 -6.37 0.69 -3.35
N THR A 57 -6.14 -0.51 -2.83
CA THR A 57 -6.67 -0.94 -1.53
C THR A 57 -5.62 -1.72 -0.74
N VAL A 58 -5.27 -1.21 0.44
CA VAL A 58 -4.41 -1.92 1.39
C VAL A 58 -5.22 -2.40 2.60
N PHE A 59 -5.11 -3.70 2.91
CA PHE A 59 -5.60 -4.28 4.15
C PHE A 59 -4.45 -4.47 5.15
N ALA A 60 -4.73 -4.28 6.43
CA ALA A 60 -3.78 -4.62 7.49
C ALA A 60 -4.37 -5.68 8.41
N VAL A 61 -3.54 -6.67 8.75
CA VAL A 61 -3.90 -7.76 9.67
C VAL A 61 -2.89 -7.82 10.80
N ALA A 62 -3.38 -7.96 12.03
CA ALA A 62 -2.57 -8.13 13.23
C ALA A 62 -2.97 -9.43 13.94
N THR A 63 -2.03 -10.36 14.14
CA THR A 63 -2.32 -11.63 14.84
C THR A 63 -2.33 -11.47 16.36
N GLY A 64 -1.68 -10.43 16.89
CA GLY A 64 -1.62 -10.16 18.33
C GLY A 64 -0.75 -11.12 19.15
N ALA A 65 0.12 -11.89 18.51
CA ALA A 65 1.03 -12.81 19.20
C ALA A 65 2.16 -12.10 19.98
N ARG A 66 2.45 -10.83 19.68
CA ARG A 66 3.42 -9.98 20.38
C ARG A 66 2.76 -8.75 20.99
N PRO A 67 3.32 -8.15 22.05
CA PRO A 67 2.82 -6.90 22.62
C PRO A 67 2.67 -5.79 21.57
N ALA A 68 1.81 -4.82 21.88
CA ALA A 68 1.66 -3.64 21.04
C ALA A 68 3.01 -2.93 20.85
N SER A 69 3.22 -2.40 19.64
CA SER A 69 4.44 -1.67 19.29
C SER A 69 4.08 -0.26 18.80
N SER A 70 5.09 0.59 18.65
CA SER A 70 4.92 1.94 18.13
C SER A 70 4.34 1.92 16.71
N LEU A 71 3.19 2.55 16.51
CA LEU A 71 2.58 2.70 15.18
C LEU A 71 3.49 3.45 14.20
N LEU A 72 4.38 4.32 14.70
CA LEU A 72 5.38 4.98 13.86
C LEU A 72 6.35 3.96 13.25
N ILE A 73 6.89 3.07 14.07
CA ILE A 73 7.84 2.04 13.64
C ILE A 73 7.14 1.03 12.74
N LEU A 74 5.97 0.53 13.17
CA LEU A 74 5.18 -0.42 12.38
C LEU A 74 4.76 0.18 11.04
N GLY A 75 4.33 1.44 11.00
CA GLY A 75 3.92 2.10 9.77
C GLY A 75 5.08 2.38 8.82
N HIS A 76 6.25 2.77 9.33
CA HIS A 76 7.46 2.86 8.51
C HIS A 76 7.81 1.50 7.90
N ALA A 77 7.84 0.45 8.72
CA ALA A 77 8.11 -0.90 8.26
C ALA A 77 7.07 -1.36 7.22
N ALA A 78 5.78 -1.11 7.46
CA ALA A 78 4.70 -1.47 6.54
C ALA A 78 4.84 -0.79 5.17
N ALA A 79 5.17 0.51 5.13
CA ALA A 79 5.43 1.21 3.88
C ALA A 79 6.67 0.66 3.16
N THR A 80 7.75 0.35 3.88
CA THR A 80 8.98 -0.21 3.31
C THR A 80 8.75 -1.60 2.72
N VAL A 81 8.16 -2.53 3.48
CA VAL A 81 7.93 -3.89 2.98
C VAL A 81 6.90 -3.92 1.85
N LEU A 82 5.93 -3.00 1.84
CA LEU A 82 4.97 -2.90 0.74
C LEU A 82 5.65 -2.39 -0.53
N ALA A 83 6.53 -1.38 -0.44
CA ALA A 83 7.34 -0.95 -1.58
C ALA A 83 8.17 -2.11 -2.14
N GLU A 84 8.89 -2.84 -1.28
CA GLU A 84 9.65 -4.02 -1.71
C GLU A 84 8.75 -5.09 -2.36
N ALA A 85 7.54 -5.32 -1.82
CA ALA A 85 6.60 -6.28 -2.39
C ALA A 85 6.14 -5.87 -3.79
N VAL A 86 5.89 -4.58 -4.04
CA VAL A 86 5.57 -4.07 -5.37
C VAL A 86 6.73 -4.30 -6.34
N GLU A 87 7.95 -3.94 -5.97
CA GLU A 87 9.14 -4.16 -6.80
C GLU A 87 9.35 -5.65 -7.13
N ARG A 88 9.21 -6.53 -6.13
CA ARG A 88 9.30 -7.98 -6.32
C ARG A 88 8.22 -8.54 -7.23
N SER A 89 7.00 -7.98 -7.17
CA SER A 89 5.89 -8.41 -8.04
C SER A 89 6.19 -8.20 -9.52
N VAL A 90 7.01 -7.20 -9.86
CA VAL A 90 7.43 -6.91 -11.23
C VAL A 90 8.62 -7.79 -11.65
N ILE A 91 9.58 -8.01 -10.75
CA ILE A 91 10.81 -8.75 -11.04
C ILE A 91 10.62 -10.28 -10.98
N GLY A 92 9.59 -10.78 -10.29
CA GLY A 92 9.22 -12.19 -10.23
C GLY A 92 10.13 -13.04 -9.32
N ARG A 93 10.64 -12.48 -8.20
CA ARG A 93 11.47 -13.18 -7.22
C ARG A 93 10.93 -13.08 -5.80
#